data_AF-A0AAN7YBP3-F1
#
_entry.id   AF-A0AAN7YBP3-F1
#
_cell.length_a   1.000
_cell.length_b   1.000
_cell.length_c   1.000
_cell.angle_alpha   90.00
_cell.angle_beta   90.00
_cell.angle_gamma   90.00
#
_symmetry.space_group_name_H-M   'P 1'
#
loop_
_entity.id
_entity.type
_entity.pdbx_description
1 polymer ?
#
loop_
_entity_poly.entity_id
_entity_poly.type
_entity_poly.pdbx_seq_one_letter_code
_entity_poly.pdbx_strand_id
1 'polypeptide(L)'
;MPTGTFEDYFVCFELPPPQDARLDAFSQALNENPRNAVLSSGPLIDPSMGSAPDEASPFILSNDEPAALALNGGKLWEPGRTLTIRFLEGSPKLQKRVRDQATTWLDYANIRFNWIDTGPADIRISFKQGGGSWSHVGVECSQVADPLPTMNFGKMDETTSIEDVRRVVLHEFGHALGCIHEHQSPLSSLEWNTARVYADCARPPNKWPKNVVDYNILDKTRNDQIKTREFDLDSIMLYSYPATWLVNGKGTKNNTSLSKEDKAWITHCYPAYQTDVGFFSTMEVREWNNPDTSNDYKQVAFTPSYEKVPQILMGLTWLDLDHQHNLSIKAGASDISADGCRVSITSAADSRVYTGGCAWLESVDEEYDLQIGEVDVTSMATLPAQGSLKKDIKFDSPFAEKKPPTVLVWFKSLGLDKDGAWNIKVSAKNAHFGGFQLVVDVGEGTILQAAEVSWVAFAANRDDVASGMVSTPGFSKAPYVQLPNENAGKVDFTEGVFSEIPQTLVAISGLHFEKGHNLRLRLSQSSLSVNGFVWHMDNWLDTVMFGASMTWLAMKPGAKRPWAE
;
A
#
# COMPACT_ATOMS: atom_id res chain seq x y z
N MET A 1 -30.94 -24.61 3.84
CA MET A 1 -29.65 -24.75 3.14
C MET A 1 -29.86 -24.29 1.72
N PRO A 2 -29.06 -23.38 1.15
CA PRO A 2 -29.15 -23.10 -0.28
C PRO A 2 -28.71 -24.36 -1.02
N THR A 3 -29.56 -24.84 -1.92
CA THR A 3 -29.39 -26.07 -2.72
C THR A 3 -28.75 -25.80 -4.08
N GLY A 4 -27.98 -24.72 -4.21
CA GLY A 4 -27.35 -24.34 -5.47
C GLY A 4 -26.34 -25.38 -5.95
N THR A 5 -26.35 -25.66 -7.25
CA THR A 5 -25.31 -26.46 -7.90
C THR A 5 -24.12 -25.56 -8.23
N PHE A 6 -22.91 -26.11 -8.42
CA PHE A 6 -21.72 -25.31 -8.77
C PHE A 6 -21.94 -24.39 -9.99
N GLU A 7 -22.83 -24.77 -10.92
CA GLU A 7 -23.21 -23.97 -12.08
C GLU A 7 -23.83 -22.61 -11.70
N ASP A 8 -24.37 -22.46 -10.49
CA ASP A 8 -24.95 -21.23 -9.96
C ASP A 8 -23.88 -20.26 -9.38
N TYR A 9 -22.68 -20.76 -9.07
CA TYR A 9 -21.60 -20.02 -8.39
C TYR A 9 -20.46 -19.69 -9.37
N PHE A 10 -20.61 -18.60 -10.12
CA PHE A 10 -19.55 -18.13 -11.02
C PHE A 10 -18.58 -17.20 -10.28
N VAL A 11 -17.42 -17.71 -9.89
CA VAL A 11 -16.40 -16.95 -9.15
C VAL A 11 -15.83 -15.83 -10.02
N CYS A 12 -15.75 -14.62 -9.47
CA CYS A 12 -15.05 -13.49 -10.08
C CYS A 12 -13.55 -13.81 -10.22
N PHE A 13 -12.87 -13.23 -11.20
CA PHE A 13 -11.43 -13.36 -11.31
C PHE A 13 -10.79 -12.00 -11.61
N GLU A 14 -9.66 -11.75 -10.94
CA GLU A 14 -8.82 -10.59 -11.20
C GLU A 14 -7.93 -10.89 -12.43
N LEU A 15 -7.84 -9.91 -13.34
CA LEU A 15 -6.97 -9.99 -14.51
C LEU A 15 -5.73 -9.11 -14.31
N PRO A 16 -4.57 -9.69 -13.99
CA PRO A 16 -3.34 -8.93 -13.92
C PRO A 16 -2.87 -8.51 -15.33
N PRO A 17 -2.10 -7.42 -15.44
CA PRO A 17 -1.44 -7.09 -16.71
C PRO A 17 -0.42 -8.16 -17.11
N PRO A 18 -0.13 -8.31 -18.42
CA PRO A 18 0.96 -9.14 -18.91
C PRO A 18 2.28 -8.86 -18.19
N GLN A 19 3.11 -9.89 -17.99
CA GLN A 19 4.32 -9.78 -17.16
C GLN A 19 5.28 -8.69 -17.64
N ASP A 20 5.43 -8.54 -18.94
CA ASP A 20 6.25 -7.51 -19.60
C ASP A 20 5.69 -6.09 -19.43
N ALA A 21 4.39 -5.95 -19.17
CA ALA A 21 3.72 -4.67 -18.91
C ALA A 21 3.60 -4.32 -17.41
N ARG A 22 3.95 -5.22 -16.48
CA ARG A 22 3.76 -5.02 -15.03
C ARG A 22 4.55 -3.83 -14.46
N LEU A 23 5.75 -3.59 -14.98
CA LEU A 23 6.58 -2.46 -14.54
C LEU A 23 5.96 -1.13 -14.94
N ASP A 24 5.57 -0.99 -16.21
CA ASP A 24 4.90 0.20 -16.72
C ASP A 24 3.56 0.41 -16.01
N ALA A 25 2.81 -0.67 -15.79
CA ALA A 25 1.56 -0.66 -15.05
C ALA A 25 1.72 -0.09 -13.64
N PHE A 26 2.76 -0.54 -12.94
CA PHE A 26 3.05 -0.10 -11.58
C PHE A 26 3.55 1.35 -11.54
N SER A 27 4.45 1.75 -12.44
CA SER A 27 4.87 3.16 -12.56
C SER A 27 3.72 4.11 -12.87
N GLN A 28 2.78 3.69 -13.74
CA GLN A 28 1.56 4.46 -14.01
C GLN A 28 0.64 4.53 -12.79
N ALA A 29 0.51 3.44 -12.02
CA ALA A 29 -0.24 3.45 -10.77
C ALA A 29 0.34 4.41 -9.74
N LEU A 30 1.68 4.50 -9.64
CA LEU A 30 2.35 5.46 -8.78
C LEU A 30 2.14 6.90 -9.25
N ASN A 31 2.22 7.14 -10.57
CA ASN A 31 2.01 8.45 -11.15
C ASN A 31 0.58 8.96 -10.91
N GLU A 32 -0.42 8.09 -11.06
CA GLU A 32 -1.83 8.37 -10.78
C GLU A 32 -2.07 8.60 -9.28
N ASN A 33 -1.54 7.73 -8.41
CA ASN A 33 -1.69 7.89 -6.97
C ASN A 33 -0.44 7.43 -6.21
N PRO A 34 0.35 8.36 -5.65
CA PRO A 34 1.59 8.03 -4.93
C PRO A 34 1.39 7.13 -3.70
N ARG A 35 0.18 7.08 -3.11
CA ARG A 35 -0.14 6.18 -1.99
C ARG A 35 -0.01 4.71 -2.38
N ASN A 36 -0.08 4.39 -3.67
CA ASN A 36 0.16 3.04 -4.18
C ASN A 36 1.58 2.54 -3.86
N ALA A 37 2.55 3.42 -3.55
CA ALA A 37 3.88 3.01 -3.13
C ALA A 37 3.89 2.32 -1.75
N VAL A 38 3.01 2.72 -0.84
CA VAL A 38 2.99 2.28 0.56
C VAL A 38 1.75 1.48 0.93
N LEU A 39 0.70 1.51 0.12
CA LEU A 39 -0.43 0.59 0.23
C LEU A 39 -0.14 -0.64 -0.62
N SER A 40 -0.41 -1.84 -0.11
CA SER A 40 -0.33 -3.08 -0.87
C SER A 40 -1.73 -3.66 -1.11
N SER A 41 -2.04 -3.99 -2.37
CA SER A 41 -3.31 -4.60 -2.77
C SER A 41 -3.12 -6.08 -3.12
N GLY A 42 -3.08 -6.94 -2.10
CA GLY A 42 -3.38 -8.37 -2.27
C GLY A 42 -2.18 -9.31 -2.39
N PRO A 43 -2.42 -10.59 -2.73
CA PRO A 43 -1.37 -11.59 -2.91
C PRO A 43 -0.54 -11.31 -4.18
N LEU A 44 0.71 -11.76 -4.17
CA LEU A 44 1.62 -11.66 -5.32
C LEU A 44 1.05 -12.41 -6.53
N ILE A 45 1.19 -11.82 -7.72
CA ILE A 45 0.72 -12.40 -8.98
C ILE A 45 1.73 -13.46 -9.48
N ASP A 46 1.30 -14.73 -9.60
CA ASP A 46 2.09 -15.81 -10.20
C ASP A 46 2.41 -15.51 -11.69
N PRO A 47 3.70 -15.51 -12.11
CA PRO A 47 4.10 -15.36 -13.53
C PRO A 47 3.55 -16.43 -14.47
N SER A 48 3.11 -17.59 -13.96
CA SER A 48 2.48 -18.65 -14.76
C SER A 48 1.04 -18.31 -15.22
N MET A 49 0.49 -17.19 -14.73
CA MET A 49 -0.76 -16.61 -15.21
C MET A 49 -0.61 -16.12 -16.65
N GLY A 50 -1.17 -16.87 -17.60
CA GLY A 50 -1.32 -16.36 -18.97
C GLY A 50 -2.22 -15.13 -19.02
N SER A 51 -1.99 -14.26 -20.00
CA SER A 51 -2.92 -13.21 -20.39
C SER A 51 -4.26 -13.81 -20.86
N ALA A 52 -5.29 -12.96 -20.99
CA ALA A 52 -6.57 -13.33 -21.59
C ALA A 52 -6.36 -14.15 -22.90
N PRO A 53 -7.22 -15.14 -23.19
CA PRO A 53 -6.99 -16.05 -24.29
C PRO A 53 -7.18 -15.30 -25.62
N ASP A 54 -6.07 -15.09 -26.32
CA ASP A 54 -6.01 -15.04 -27.78
C ASP A 54 -4.73 -15.79 -28.21
N GLU A 55 -4.84 -16.53 -29.31
CA GLU A 55 -4.11 -17.75 -29.63
C GLU A 55 -2.55 -17.70 -29.66
N ALA A 56 -1.95 -18.86 -29.34
CA ALA A 56 -0.58 -19.35 -29.64
C ALA A 56 0.64 -18.93 -28.77
N SER A 57 1.16 -19.89 -27.99
CA SER A 57 2.49 -19.89 -27.33
C SER A 57 3.66 -20.07 -28.34
N PRO A 58 4.92 -19.69 -27.99
CA PRO A 58 5.79 -20.58 -27.20
C PRO A 58 6.71 -19.89 -26.15
N PHE A 59 7.07 -20.68 -25.13
CA PHE A 59 8.08 -20.53 -24.05
C PHE A 59 9.42 -19.86 -24.45
N ILE A 60 10.06 -19.06 -23.56
CA ILE A 60 11.26 -19.30 -22.67
C ILE A 60 11.46 -18.00 -21.83
N LEU A 61 11.50 -17.99 -20.47
CA LEU A 61 12.68 -18.04 -19.56
C LEU A 61 12.14 -18.06 -18.11
N SER A 62 12.41 -19.12 -17.33
CA SER A 62 13.50 -19.31 -16.33
C SER A 62 13.21 -18.68 -14.96
N ASN A 63 13.10 -19.53 -13.92
CA ASN A 63 13.33 -19.34 -12.47
C ASN A 63 13.02 -18.01 -11.74
N ASP A 64 12.31 -17.07 -12.35
CA ASP A 64 12.24 -15.68 -11.90
C ASP A 64 10.88 -15.28 -11.29
N GLU A 65 10.81 -14.47 -10.24
CA GLU A 65 11.83 -14.08 -9.26
C GLU A 65 11.18 -13.08 -8.29
N PRO A 66 11.74 -12.91 -7.08
CA PRO A 66 11.40 -11.87 -6.10
C PRO A 66 11.23 -10.41 -6.59
N ALA A 67 11.45 -10.04 -7.85
CA ALA A 67 11.12 -8.72 -8.40
C ALA A 67 9.64 -8.31 -8.27
N ALA A 68 8.70 -9.28 -8.19
CA ALA A 68 7.28 -8.99 -7.99
C ALA A 68 6.99 -8.25 -6.66
N LEU A 69 7.83 -8.43 -5.64
CA LEU A 69 7.69 -7.73 -4.35
C LEU A 69 7.95 -6.23 -4.47
N ALA A 70 8.91 -5.86 -5.32
CA ALA A 70 9.17 -4.46 -5.64
C ALA A 70 7.92 -3.80 -6.26
N LEU A 71 7.14 -4.55 -7.03
CA LEU A 71 5.99 -4.03 -7.77
C LEU A 71 4.64 -4.27 -7.06
N ASN A 72 4.65 -4.85 -5.86
CA ASN A 72 3.44 -5.18 -5.12
C ASN A 72 2.86 -3.96 -4.37
N GLY A 73 2.41 -2.94 -5.08
CA GLY A 73 1.73 -1.79 -4.47
C GLY A 73 0.27 -1.68 -4.85
N GLY A 74 -0.34 -0.59 -4.42
CA GLY A 74 -1.75 -0.32 -4.62
C GLY A 74 -2.08 -0.06 -6.08
N LYS A 75 -3.37 -0.16 -6.39
CA LYS A 75 -3.92 0.09 -7.73
C LYS A 75 -4.99 1.19 -7.68
N LEU A 76 -4.98 2.03 -6.65
CA LEU A 76 -6.02 3.04 -6.43
C LEU A 76 -5.88 4.19 -7.44
N TRP A 77 -7.02 4.73 -7.87
CA TRP A 77 -7.05 6.00 -8.61
C TRP A 77 -6.69 7.18 -7.71
N GLU A 78 -6.47 8.36 -8.29
CA GLU A 78 -6.32 9.58 -7.50
C GLU A 78 -7.67 9.95 -6.83
N PRO A 79 -7.70 10.34 -5.53
CA PRO A 79 -8.89 10.93 -4.94
C PRO A 79 -9.38 12.16 -5.72
N GLY A 80 -10.66 12.20 -6.03
CA GLY A 80 -11.31 13.22 -6.87
C GLY A 80 -11.30 12.90 -8.38
N ARG A 81 -10.66 11.80 -8.81
CA ARG A 81 -10.60 11.41 -10.22
C ARG A 81 -11.99 11.22 -10.82
N THR A 82 -12.16 11.69 -12.06
CA THR A 82 -13.37 11.46 -12.87
C THR A 82 -13.15 10.31 -13.84
N LEU A 83 -13.63 9.12 -13.50
CA LEU A 83 -13.52 7.93 -14.34
C LEU A 83 -14.52 8.00 -15.49
N THR A 84 -14.01 7.90 -16.72
CA THR A 84 -14.83 7.85 -17.92
C THR A 84 -15.26 6.42 -18.19
N ILE A 85 -16.56 6.18 -18.37
CA ILE A 85 -17.14 4.84 -18.43
C ILE A 85 -18.01 4.72 -19.67
N ARG A 86 -17.85 3.63 -20.43
CA ARG A 86 -18.75 3.30 -21.54
C ARG A 86 -19.18 1.84 -21.54
N PHE A 87 -20.37 1.60 -22.07
CA PHE A 87 -20.83 0.26 -22.38
C PHE A 87 -20.44 -0.09 -23.81
N LEU A 88 -19.85 -1.27 -24.01
CA LEU A 88 -19.54 -1.79 -25.34
C LEU A 88 -20.79 -2.38 -26.02
N GLU A 89 -21.72 -2.89 -25.21
CA GLU A 89 -23.02 -3.40 -25.66
C GLU A 89 -24.09 -3.35 -24.55
N GLY A 90 -25.19 -4.09 -24.72
CA GLY A 90 -26.29 -4.19 -23.74
C GLY A 90 -27.42 -3.20 -24.02
N SER A 91 -28.64 -3.57 -23.61
CA SER A 91 -29.82 -2.72 -23.82
C SER A 91 -29.77 -1.48 -22.91
N PRO A 92 -30.42 -0.36 -23.29
CA PRO A 92 -30.48 0.84 -22.44
C PRO A 92 -31.02 0.55 -21.03
N LYS A 93 -31.95 -0.40 -20.91
CA LYS A 93 -32.51 -0.85 -19.64
C LYS A 93 -31.46 -1.58 -18.81
N LEU A 94 -30.73 -2.53 -19.40
CA LEU A 94 -29.64 -3.25 -18.72
C LEU A 94 -28.53 -2.29 -18.27
N GLN A 95 -28.10 -1.37 -19.15
CA GLN A 95 -27.12 -0.34 -18.84
C GLN A 95 -27.58 0.56 -17.69
N LYS A 96 -28.85 0.97 -17.67
CA LYS A 96 -29.41 1.77 -16.57
C LYS A 96 -29.31 1.04 -15.24
N ARG A 97 -29.61 -0.27 -15.21
CA ARG A 97 -29.52 -1.06 -13.98
C ARG A 97 -28.11 -1.12 -13.42
N VAL A 98 -27.10 -1.24 -14.29
CA VAL A 98 -25.69 -1.19 -13.88
C VAL A 98 -25.34 0.20 -13.34
N ARG A 99 -25.69 1.28 -14.08
CA ARG A 99 -25.45 2.66 -13.63
C ARG A 99 -26.01 2.92 -12.24
N ASP A 100 -27.28 2.55 -12.01
CA ASP A 100 -27.99 2.81 -10.76
C ASP A 100 -27.32 2.12 -9.54
N GLN A 101 -26.69 0.96 -9.72
CA GLN A 101 -26.02 0.26 -8.62
C GLN A 101 -24.56 0.70 -8.46
N ALA A 102 -23.85 0.99 -9.57
CA ALA A 102 -22.48 1.46 -9.54
C ALA A 102 -22.33 2.77 -8.75
N THR A 103 -23.31 3.67 -8.83
CA THR A 103 -23.27 4.98 -8.15
C THR A 103 -23.28 4.89 -6.62
N THR A 104 -23.64 3.74 -6.02
CA THR A 104 -23.60 3.56 -4.56
C THR A 104 -22.19 3.74 -3.99
N TRP A 105 -21.14 3.45 -4.74
CA TRP A 105 -19.76 3.71 -4.30
C TRP A 105 -19.46 5.20 -4.12
N LEU A 106 -20.12 6.07 -4.90
CA LEU A 106 -19.88 7.53 -4.89
C LEU A 106 -20.37 8.22 -3.61
N ASP A 107 -21.21 7.55 -2.82
CA ASP A 107 -21.64 8.05 -1.51
C ASP A 107 -20.50 8.00 -0.47
N TYR A 108 -19.46 7.21 -0.74
CA TYR A 108 -18.37 6.93 0.21
C TYR A 108 -16.98 7.21 -0.36
N ALA A 109 -16.83 7.13 -1.69
CA ALA A 109 -15.58 7.36 -2.39
C ALA A 109 -15.60 8.73 -3.07
N ASN A 110 -14.59 9.56 -2.82
CA ASN A 110 -14.33 10.77 -3.58
C ASN A 110 -13.83 10.40 -5.00
N ILE A 111 -14.72 9.92 -5.85
CA ILE A 111 -14.52 9.59 -7.26
C ILE A 111 -15.76 10.10 -8.00
N ARG A 112 -15.64 10.39 -9.30
CA ARG A 112 -16.77 10.79 -10.14
C ARG A 112 -16.89 9.86 -11.34
N PHE A 113 -18.10 9.53 -11.75
CA PHE A 113 -18.33 8.75 -12.96
C PHE A 113 -18.85 9.64 -14.09
N ASN A 114 -18.14 9.64 -15.21
CA ASN A 114 -18.54 10.28 -16.47
C ASN A 114 -18.94 9.21 -17.49
N TRP A 115 -20.24 9.03 -17.67
CA TRP A 115 -20.77 8.04 -18.62
C TRP A 115 -20.81 8.62 -20.03
N ILE A 116 -20.13 7.96 -20.98
CA ILE A 116 -20.07 8.37 -22.38
C ILE A 116 -20.55 7.24 -23.30
N ASP A 117 -21.03 7.60 -24.49
CA ASP A 117 -21.46 6.64 -25.50
C ASP A 117 -20.30 6.20 -26.42
N THR A 118 -19.39 7.13 -26.74
CA THR A 118 -18.26 6.92 -27.67
C THR A 118 -17.03 7.68 -27.24
N GLY A 119 -15.84 7.14 -27.51
CA GLY A 119 -14.56 7.74 -27.18
C GLY A 119 -13.74 6.87 -26.23
N PRO A 120 -12.51 7.30 -25.88
CA PRO A 120 -11.69 6.61 -24.90
C PRO A 120 -12.37 6.64 -23.53
N ALA A 121 -12.34 5.51 -22.83
CA ALA A 121 -12.93 5.36 -21.51
C ALA A 121 -12.00 4.53 -20.62
N ASP A 122 -11.88 4.93 -19.35
CA ASP A 122 -11.12 4.20 -18.33
C ASP A 122 -11.77 2.83 -18.08
N ILE A 123 -13.10 2.79 -17.94
CA ILE A 123 -13.86 1.56 -17.72
C ILE A 123 -14.74 1.25 -18.92
N ARG A 124 -14.61 0.04 -19.48
CA ARG A 124 -15.33 -0.43 -20.67
C ARG A 124 -16.07 -1.72 -20.35
N ILE A 125 -17.39 -1.66 -20.32
CA ILE A 125 -18.25 -2.71 -19.77
C ILE A 125 -18.84 -3.56 -20.90
N SER A 126 -18.62 -4.88 -20.84
CA SER A 126 -19.25 -5.89 -21.69
C SER A 126 -20.28 -6.74 -20.92
N PHE A 127 -21.16 -7.42 -21.66
CA PHE A 127 -22.19 -8.34 -21.18
C PHE A 127 -22.07 -9.72 -21.86
N LYS A 128 -20.83 -10.14 -22.15
CA LYS A 128 -20.53 -11.39 -22.86
C LYS A 128 -20.95 -12.59 -22.01
N GLN A 129 -22.07 -13.21 -22.39
CA GLN A 129 -22.65 -14.34 -21.69
C GLN A 129 -21.70 -15.54 -21.64
N GLY A 130 -21.61 -16.20 -20.49
CA GLY A 130 -20.71 -17.32 -20.25
C GLY A 130 -19.23 -16.94 -20.05
N GLY A 131 -18.88 -15.65 -20.17
CA GLY A 131 -17.53 -15.12 -19.96
C GLY A 131 -17.17 -14.80 -18.51
N GLY A 132 -18.06 -15.12 -17.55
CA GLY A 132 -17.91 -14.77 -16.14
C GLY A 132 -18.13 -13.28 -15.83
N SER A 133 -18.23 -12.94 -14.55
CA SER A 133 -18.17 -11.54 -14.12
C SER A 133 -16.75 -11.25 -13.62
N TRP A 134 -16.18 -10.14 -14.06
CA TRP A 134 -14.82 -9.73 -13.71
C TRP A 134 -14.60 -8.25 -13.99
N SER A 135 -13.56 -7.69 -13.38
CA SER A 135 -13.02 -6.37 -13.67
C SER A 135 -11.51 -6.38 -13.51
N HIS A 136 -10.80 -5.56 -14.30
CA HIS A 136 -9.46 -5.13 -13.92
C HIS A 136 -9.52 -4.29 -12.65
N VAL A 137 -8.40 -4.22 -11.93
CA VAL A 137 -8.36 -3.60 -10.61
C VAL A 137 -7.85 -2.17 -10.69
N GLY A 138 -8.72 -1.23 -10.34
CA GLY A 138 -8.40 0.19 -10.26
C GLY A 138 -7.77 0.73 -11.54
N VAL A 139 -6.63 1.42 -11.39
CA VAL A 139 -5.90 2.10 -12.46
C VAL A 139 -5.53 1.21 -13.65
N GLU A 140 -5.43 -0.11 -13.44
CA GLU A 140 -5.15 -1.07 -14.51
C GLU A 140 -6.22 -1.03 -15.61
N CYS A 141 -7.45 -0.60 -15.30
CA CYS A 141 -8.49 -0.41 -16.32
C CYS A 141 -8.05 0.56 -17.44
N SER A 142 -7.32 1.63 -17.08
CA SER A 142 -6.83 2.63 -18.04
C SER A 142 -5.69 2.13 -18.94
N GLN A 143 -5.05 1.02 -18.54
CA GLN A 143 -3.87 0.47 -19.19
C GLN A 143 -4.24 -0.59 -20.24
N VAL A 144 -5.46 -1.13 -20.15
CA VAL A 144 -5.99 -2.06 -21.15
C VAL A 144 -6.24 -1.29 -22.45
N ALA A 145 -5.75 -1.83 -23.58
CA ALA A 145 -5.92 -1.21 -24.89
C ALA A 145 -7.40 -1.08 -25.29
N ASP A 146 -7.78 0.07 -25.86
CA ASP A 146 -9.09 0.26 -26.49
C ASP A 146 -9.17 -0.56 -27.81
N PRO A 147 -10.28 -1.26 -28.11
CA PRO A 147 -11.58 -1.26 -27.44
C PRO A 147 -11.82 -2.44 -26.49
N LEU A 148 -10.79 -3.12 -26.00
CA LEU A 148 -10.97 -4.32 -25.17
C LEU A 148 -11.74 -3.99 -23.88
N PRO A 149 -12.69 -4.85 -23.44
CA PRO A 149 -13.42 -4.63 -22.20
C PRO A 149 -12.47 -4.60 -21.00
N THR A 150 -12.78 -3.77 -20.02
CA THR A 150 -12.08 -3.75 -18.72
C THR A 150 -12.92 -4.37 -17.61
N MET A 151 -14.20 -4.63 -17.89
CA MET A 151 -15.17 -5.25 -16.99
C MET A 151 -16.19 -6.03 -17.81
N ASN A 152 -16.62 -7.20 -17.30
CA ASN A 152 -17.67 -7.99 -17.92
C ASN A 152 -18.72 -8.42 -16.90
N PHE A 153 -19.99 -8.49 -17.33
CA PHE A 153 -21.07 -9.11 -16.57
C PHE A 153 -21.60 -10.35 -17.31
N GLY A 154 -21.05 -11.53 -17.00
CA GLY A 154 -21.21 -12.72 -17.85
C GLY A 154 -22.49 -13.55 -17.70
N LYS A 155 -23.39 -13.17 -16.78
CA LYS A 155 -24.71 -13.81 -16.61
C LYS A 155 -25.85 -12.81 -16.47
N MET A 156 -25.54 -11.51 -16.60
CA MET A 156 -26.52 -10.47 -16.34
C MET A 156 -27.35 -10.19 -17.58
N ASP A 157 -28.67 -10.15 -17.39
CA ASP A 157 -29.65 -9.80 -18.40
C ASP A 157 -30.77 -8.92 -17.81
N GLU A 158 -31.79 -8.62 -18.62
CA GLU A 158 -32.91 -7.79 -18.18
C GLU A 158 -33.83 -8.46 -17.14
N THR A 159 -33.76 -9.78 -16.97
CA THR A 159 -34.61 -10.59 -16.09
C THR A 159 -33.94 -10.92 -14.77
N THR A 160 -32.62 -10.79 -14.69
CA THR A 160 -31.80 -10.96 -13.48
C THR A 160 -32.42 -10.18 -12.32
N SER A 161 -32.42 -10.72 -11.10
CA SER A 161 -33.03 -10.04 -9.95
C SER A 161 -32.29 -8.73 -9.61
N ILE A 162 -32.96 -7.77 -8.96
CA ILE A 162 -32.28 -6.54 -8.54
C ILE A 162 -31.20 -6.81 -7.49
N GLU A 163 -31.37 -7.82 -6.64
CA GLU A 163 -30.40 -8.21 -5.63
C GLU A 163 -29.13 -8.78 -6.26
N ASP A 164 -29.27 -9.64 -7.27
CA ASP A 164 -28.12 -10.19 -8.00
C ASP A 164 -27.41 -9.12 -8.82
N VAL A 165 -28.15 -8.20 -9.46
CA VAL A 165 -27.54 -7.06 -10.16
C VAL A 165 -26.77 -6.19 -9.17
N ARG A 166 -27.36 -5.85 -8.01
CA ARG A 166 -26.68 -5.06 -7.00
C ARG A 166 -25.40 -5.73 -6.51
N ARG A 167 -25.48 -7.00 -6.12
CA ARG A 167 -24.31 -7.77 -5.67
C ARG A 167 -23.17 -7.69 -6.69
N VAL A 168 -23.45 -8.12 -7.92
CA VAL A 168 -22.41 -8.29 -8.93
C VAL A 168 -21.88 -6.92 -9.35
N VAL A 169 -22.74 -5.92 -9.57
CA VAL A 169 -22.28 -4.58 -9.96
C VAL A 169 -21.44 -3.95 -8.85
N LEU A 170 -21.86 -4.01 -7.59
CA LEU A 170 -21.07 -3.43 -6.50
C LEU A 170 -19.71 -4.14 -6.36
N HIS A 171 -19.67 -5.47 -6.51
CA HIS A 171 -18.43 -6.25 -6.47
C HIS A 171 -17.47 -5.86 -7.60
N GLU A 172 -17.92 -5.89 -8.86
CA GLU A 172 -17.06 -5.56 -10.00
C GLU A 172 -16.62 -4.10 -9.99
N PHE A 173 -17.50 -3.17 -9.58
CA PHE A 173 -17.09 -1.77 -9.40
C PHE A 173 -16.17 -1.59 -8.20
N GLY A 174 -16.23 -2.45 -7.18
CA GLY A 174 -15.24 -2.49 -6.10
C GLY A 174 -13.85 -2.79 -6.66
N HIS A 175 -13.73 -3.82 -7.52
CA HIS A 175 -12.49 -4.08 -8.26
C HIS A 175 -12.06 -2.90 -9.11
N ALA A 176 -12.95 -2.33 -9.92
CA ALA A 176 -12.64 -1.15 -10.73
C ALA A 176 -12.21 0.08 -9.91
N LEU A 177 -12.49 0.10 -8.60
CA LEU A 177 -12.02 1.11 -7.64
C LEU A 177 -10.81 0.66 -6.81
N GLY A 178 -10.20 -0.48 -7.13
CA GLY A 178 -8.97 -0.95 -6.50
C GLY A 178 -9.16 -1.90 -5.32
N CYS A 179 -10.39 -2.32 -5.02
CA CYS A 179 -10.63 -3.36 -4.02
C CYS A 179 -10.23 -4.74 -4.55
N ILE A 180 -9.71 -5.58 -3.66
CA ILE A 180 -9.38 -6.98 -3.93
C ILE A 180 -10.37 -7.89 -3.20
N HIS A 181 -10.30 -9.19 -3.44
CA HIS A 181 -11.17 -10.13 -2.74
C HIS A 181 -10.85 -10.27 -1.25
N GLU A 182 -11.89 -10.23 -0.41
CA GLU A 182 -11.76 -10.29 1.05
C GLU A 182 -11.20 -11.65 1.52
N HIS A 183 -11.52 -12.75 0.84
CA HIS A 183 -11.02 -14.10 1.20
C HIS A 183 -9.51 -14.26 1.08
N GLN A 184 -8.83 -13.35 0.36
CA GLN A 184 -7.38 -13.35 0.15
C GLN A 184 -6.64 -12.52 1.19
N SER A 185 -7.37 -11.84 2.06
CA SER A 185 -6.81 -11.13 3.21
C SER A 185 -5.86 -12.04 4.00
N PRO A 186 -4.69 -11.54 4.45
CA PRO A 186 -3.83 -12.30 5.35
C PRO A 186 -4.54 -12.68 6.66
N LEU A 187 -5.65 -12.02 6.98
CA LEU A 187 -6.50 -12.28 8.15
C LEU A 187 -7.64 -13.29 7.89
N SER A 188 -7.75 -13.80 6.66
CA SER A 188 -8.82 -14.72 6.26
C SER A 188 -8.79 -16.02 7.07
N SER A 189 -9.90 -16.28 7.78
CA SER A 189 -10.11 -17.49 8.58
C SER A 189 -10.69 -18.66 7.78
N LEU A 190 -10.87 -18.51 6.46
CA LEU A 190 -11.39 -19.58 5.62
C LEU A 190 -10.38 -20.73 5.49
N GLU A 191 -10.87 -21.93 5.75
CA GLU A 191 -10.16 -23.20 5.59
C GLU A 191 -10.73 -23.93 4.36
N TRP A 192 -9.99 -23.87 3.25
CA TRP A 192 -10.40 -24.42 1.97
C TRP A 192 -10.31 -25.94 1.92
N ASN A 193 -11.37 -26.59 1.45
CA ASN A 193 -11.33 -27.95 0.93
C ASN A 193 -10.74 -27.90 -0.49
N THR A 194 -9.43 -27.72 -0.59
CA THR A 194 -8.71 -27.47 -1.86
C THR A 194 -9.01 -28.51 -2.94
N ALA A 195 -9.09 -29.80 -2.56
CA ALA A 195 -9.44 -30.87 -3.48
C ALA A 195 -10.83 -30.66 -4.12
N ARG A 196 -11.80 -30.17 -3.34
CA ARG A 196 -13.13 -29.86 -3.85
C ARG A 196 -13.14 -28.60 -4.70
N VAL A 197 -12.44 -27.55 -4.26
CA VAL A 197 -12.32 -26.28 -5.01
C VAL A 197 -11.76 -26.56 -6.41
N TYR A 198 -10.65 -27.30 -6.53
CA TYR A 198 -10.08 -27.68 -7.83
C TYR A 198 -11.05 -28.52 -8.66
N ALA A 199 -11.68 -29.54 -8.06
CA ALA A 199 -12.57 -30.45 -8.78
C ALA A 199 -13.79 -29.75 -9.38
N ASP A 200 -14.33 -28.75 -8.67
CA ASP A 200 -15.46 -27.97 -9.14
C ASP A 200 -14.98 -26.90 -10.16
N CYS A 201 -13.93 -26.14 -9.88
CA CYS A 201 -13.41 -25.11 -10.80
C CYS A 201 -12.93 -25.65 -12.16
N ALA A 202 -12.50 -26.91 -12.22
CA ALA A 202 -12.10 -27.57 -13.47
C ALA A 202 -13.30 -27.91 -14.38
N ARG A 203 -14.54 -27.78 -13.90
CA ARG A 203 -15.76 -28.06 -14.68
C ARG A 203 -16.30 -26.79 -15.35
N PRO A 204 -17.15 -26.92 -16.38
CA PRO A 204 -17.94 -25.80 -16.85
C PRO A 204 -18.70 -25.13 -15.69
N PRO A 205 -18.86 -23.80 -15.74
CA PRO A 205 -18.50 -22.92 -16.86
C PRO A 205 -17.03 -22.44 -16.85
N ASN A 206 -16.31 -22.57 -15.74
CA ASN A 206 -14.97 -21.98 -15.55
C ASN A 206 -13.85 -22.72 -16.30
N LYS A 207 -13.77 -24.04 -16.14
CA LYS A 207 -12.68 -24.88 -16.68
C LYS A 207 -11.28 -24.36 -16.30
N TRP A 208 -11.11 -23.87 -15.08
CA TRP A 208 -9.87 -23.22 -14.66
C TRP A 208 -8.73 -24.21 -14.44
N PRO A 209 -7.51 -23.90 -14.90
CA PRO A 209 -6.31 -24.60 -14.46
C PRO A 209 -6.00 -24.28 -13.00
N LYS A 210 -5.16 -25.13 -12.38
CA LYS A 210 -4.85 -25.06 -10.94
C LYS A 210 -4.29 -23.70 -10.52
N ASN A 211 -3.37 -23.12 -11.28
CA ASN A 211 -2.76 -21.83 -10.98
C ASN A 211 -3.78 -20.69 -10.92
N VAL A 212 -4.76 -20.67 -11.83
CA VAL A 212 -5.86 -19.69 -11.81
C VAL A 212 -6.74 -19.87 -10.57
N VAL A 213 -7.00 -21.11 -10.15
CA VAL A 213 -7.71 -21.40 -8.89
C VAL A 213 -6.90 -20.97 -7.67
N ASP A 214 -5.58 -21.18 -7.71
CA ASP A 214 -4.67 -20.77 -6.65
C ASP A 214 -4.80 -19.26 -6.45
N TYR A 215 -4.50 -18.44 -7.46
CA TYR A 215 -4.52 -16.99 -7.32
C TYR A 215 -5.88 -16.37 -7.07
N ASN A 216 -6.97 -16.89 -7.64
CA ASN A 216 -8.28 -16.23 -7.47
C ASN A 216 -9.02 -16.68 -6.21
N ILE A 217 -8.68 -17.85 -5.64
CA ILE A 217 -9.44 -18.44 -4.53
C ILE A 217 -8.54 -18.82 -3.35
N LEU A 218 -7.43 -19.51 -3.58
CA LEU A 218 -6.69 -20.18 -2.51
C LEU A 218 -5.53 -19.35 -1.95
N ASP A 219 -4.89 -18.53 -2.79
CA ASP A 219 -3.77 -17.68 -2.42
C ASP A 219 -4.25 -16.58 -1.50
N LYS A 220 -3.62 -16.56 -0.33
CA LYS A 220 -3.70 -15.46 0.63
C LYS A 220 -2.46 -14.61 0.43
N THR A 221 -2.52 -13.32 0.76
CA THR A 221 -1.30 -12.55 0.99
C THR A 221 -0.47 -13.31 2.03
N ARG A 222 0.69 -13.84 1.63
CA ARG A 222 1.43 -14.84 2.40
C ARG A 222 2.01 -14.19 3.65
N ASN A 223 1.46 -14.54 4.82
CA ASN A 223 2.21 -14.42 6.06
C ASN A 223 1.67 -15.38 7.13
N ASP A 224 2.43 -16.44 7.39
CA ASP A 224 2.14 -17.44 8.42
C ASP A 224 2.30 -16.88 9.86
N GLN A 225 2.84 -15.67 10.01
CA GLN A 225 3.06 -15.01 11.30
C GLN A 225 1.85 -14.20 11.79
N ILE A 226 0.84 -13.95 10.95
CA ILE A 226 -0.32 -13.14 11.32
C ILE A 226 -1.46 -14.03 11.81
N LYS A 227 -1.70 -14.05 13.12
CA LYS A 227 -2.76 -14.83 13.77
C LYS A 227 -3.81 -13.91 14.42
N THR A 228 -4.62 -13.21 13.63
CA THR A 228 -5.68 -12.35 14.21
C THR A 228 -6.98 -12.37 13.40
N ARG A 229 -8.06 -11.86 14.01
CA ARG A 229 -9.43 -11.83 13.48
C ARG A 229 -9.84 -10.41 13.07
N GLU A 230 -9.65 -10.03 11.81
CA GLU A 230 -10.41 -8.94 11.17
C GLU A 230 -10.66 -9.33 9.71
N PHE A 231 -11.46 -10.39 9.53
CA PHE A 231 -11.94 -10.87 8.23
C PHE A 231 -13.42 -10.52 8.14
N ASP A 232 -13.82 -9.71 7.17
CA ASP A 232 -15.18 -9.23 7.02
C ASP A 232 -16.06 -10.24 6.27
N LEU A 233 -16.81 -11.06 7.03
CA LEU A 233 -17.76 -12.02 6.47
C LEU A 233 -18.95 -11.38 5.74
N ASP A 234 -19.18 -10.08 5.95
CA ASP A 234 -20.30 -9.34 5.36
C ASP A 234 -19.83 -8.43 4.21
N SER A 235 -18.54 -8.41 3.86
CA SER A 235 -17.98 -7.61 2.75
C SER A 235 -18.62 -7.98 1.41
N ILE A 236 -18.89 -6.96 0.59
CA ILE A 236 -19.30 -7.13 -0.79
C ILE A 236 -18.20 -7.80 -1.63
N MET A 237 -16.94 -7.69 -1.22
CA MET A 237 -15.77 -8.30 -1.87
C MET A 237 -15.54 -9.75 -1.44
N LEU A 238 -16.34 -10.27 -0.49
CA LEU A 238 -16.35 -11.69 -0.16
C LEU A 238 -17.32 -12.45 -1.07
N TYR A 239 -16.77 -13.34 -1.89
CA TYR A 239 -17.59 -14.19 -2.75
C TYR A 239 -18.44 -15.19 -1.94
N SER A 240 -19.62 -15.55 -2.47
CA SER A 240 -20.46 -16.59 -1.88
C SER A 240 -19.96 -17.98 -2.29
N TYR A 241 -19.25 -18.65 -1.38
CA TYR A 241 -18.70 -19.98 -1.56
C TYR A 241 -19.64 -21.03 -0.99
N PRO A 242 -19.86 -22.14 -1.70
CA PRO A 242 -20.70 -23.21 -1.21
C PRO A 242 -20.04 -23.91 0.00
N ALA A 243 -20.88 -24.44 0.89
CA ALA A 243 -20.44 -25.19 2.08
C ALA A 243 -19.46 -26.33 1.76
N THR A 244 -19.57 -26.94 0.58
CA THR A 244 -18.71 -28.04 0.13
C THR A 244 -17.25 -27.62 -0.09
N TRP A 245 -16.98 -26.32 -0.29
CA TRP A 245 -15.65 -25.78 -0.52
C TRP A 245 -14.89 -25.46 0.77
N LEU A 246 -15.54 -25.51 1.92
CA LEU A 246 -14.95 -25.19 3.21
C LEU A 246 -14.92 -26.43 4.11
N VAL A 247 -13.80 -26.63 4.82
CA VAL A 247 -13.57 -27.81 5.67
C VAL A 247 -14.64 -27.94 6.75
N ASN A 248 -15.13 -26.82 7.27
CA ASN A 248 -16.16 -26.77 8.31
C ASN A 248 -17.59 -26.99 7.80
N GLY A 249 -17.80 -27.16 6.48
CA GLY A 249 -19.13 -27.35 5.88
C GLY A 249 -20.04 -26.12 5.96
N LYS A 250 -19.50 -24.91 6.20
CA LYS A 250 -20.26 -23.66 6.31
C LYS A 250 -19.81 -22.68 5.23
N GLY A 251 -20.62 -22.55 4.18
CA GLY A 251 -20.39 -21.60 3.10
C GLY A 251 -20.44 -20.14 3.55
N THR A 252 -19.97 -19.23 2.71
CA THR A 252 -20.08 -17.78 2.97
C THR A 252 -21.43 -17.24 2.50
N LYS A 253 -21.85 -16.13 3.09
CA LYS A 253 -23.14 -15.50 2.79
C LYS A 253 -23.14 -14.91 1.37
N ASN A 254 -24.35 -14.72 0.84
CA ASN A 254 -24.55 -13.97 -0.39
C ASN A 254 -24.71 -12.48 -0.02
N ASN A 255 -23.61 -11.75 0.06
CA ASN A 255 -23.61 -10.33 0.42
C ASN A 255 -24.10 -9.50 -0.77
N THR A 256 -25.08 -8.62 -0.56
CA THR A 256 -25.72 -7.85 -1.65
C THR A 256 -25.66 -6.34 -1.42
N SER A 257 -24.91 -5.89 -0.42
CA SER A 257 -24.74 -4.49 -0.04
C SER A 257 -23.34 -4.27 0.52
N LEU A 258 -22.83 -3.04 0.42
CA LEU A 258 -21.58 -2.64 1.08
C LEU A 258 -21.69 -2.82 2.60
N SER A 259 -20.72 -3.51 3.19
CA SER A 259 -20.57 -3.65 4.64
C SER A 259 -20.15 -2.32 5.29
N LYS A 260 -20.04 -2.30 6.62
CA LYS A 260 -19.47 -1.15 7.33
C LYS A 260 -17.99 -0.96 6.96
N GLU A 261 -17.24 -2.05 6.87
CA GLU A 261 -15.80 -2.03 6.60
C GLU A 261 -15.52 -1.70 5.12
N ASP A 262 -16.36 -2.16 4.17
CA ASP A 262 -16.25 -1.76 2.75
C ASP A 262 -16.33 -0.23 2.59
N LYS A 263 -17.29 0.39 3.31
CA LYS A 263 -17.50 1.85 3.28
C LYS A 263 -16.34 2.59 3.94
N ALA A 264 -15.88 2.11 5.09
CA ALA A 264 -14.76 2.72 5.79
C ALA A 264 -13.47 2.64 4.95
N TRP A 265 -13.20 1.48 4.34
CA TRP A 265 -12.05 1.25 3.47
C TRP A 265 -12.07 2.15 2.24
N ILE A 266 -13.20 2.23 1.54
CA ILE A 266 -13.27 3.04 0.31
C ILE A 266 -13.20 4.54 0.59
N THR A 267 -13.73 5.00 1.73
CA THR A 267 -13.56 6.38 2.20
C THR A 267 -12.10 6.68 2.55
N HIS A 268 -11.36 5.72 3.12
CA HIS A 268 -9.93 5.88 3.33
C HIS A 268 -9.13 5.91 2.02
N CYS A 269 -9.50 5.08 1.05
CA CYS A 269 -8.85 5.05 -0.26
C CYS A 269 -9.07 6.37 -1.02
N TYR A 270 -10.30 6.87 -0.98
CA TYR A 270 -10.73 8.07 -1.70
C TYR A 270 -11.32 9.10 -0.72
N PRO A 271 -10.47 9.72 0.12
CA PRO A 271 -10.95 10.66 1.11
C PRO A 271 -11.56 11.90 0.44
N ALA A 272 -12.64 12.39 1.03
CA ALA A 272 -13.26 13.67 0.67
C ALA A 272 -12.56 14.88 1.32
N TYR A 273 -11.43 14.66 2.00
CA TYR A 273 -10.64 15.66 2.70
C TYR A 273 -9.17 15.57 2.28
N GLN A 274 -8.40 16.61 2.54
CA GLN A 274 -6.95 16.59 2.34
C GLN A 274 -6.25 15.72 3.37
N THR A 275 -5.19 15.04 2.93
CA THR A 275 -4.30 14.31 3.83
C THR A 275 -3.14 15.19 4.26
N ASP A 276 -2.80 15.17 5.54
CA ASP A 276 -1.60 15.85 6.06
C ASP A 276 -0.35 14.96 5.91
N VAL A 277 -0.54 13.78 5.32
CA VAL A 277 0.51 12.82 4.98
C VAL A 277 0.57 12.66 3.48
N GLY A 278 1.76 12.83 2.92
CA GLY A 278 2.00 12.61 1.49
C GLY A 278 3.13 11.62 1.23
N PHE A 279 3.21 11.17 -0.03
CA PHE A 279 4.15 10.16 -0.48
C PHE A 279 4.77 10.56 -1.82
N PHE A 280 6.02 10.15 -2.02
CA PHE A 280 6.70 10.31 -3.29
C PHE A 280 7.61 9.10 -3.55
N SER A 281 7.64 8.64 -4.80
CA SER A 281 8.59 7.67 -5.32
C SER A 281 9.25 8.19 -6.59
N THR A 282 10.54 7.93 -6.73
CA THR A 282 11.31 8.19 -7.96
C THR A 282 10.68 7.54 -9.21
N MET A 283 9.95 6.42 -9.05
CA MET A 283 9.27 5.73 -10.14
C MET A 283 8.05 6.50 -10.70
N GLU A 284 7.62 7.58 -10.04
CA GLU A 284 6.59 8.49 -10.56
C GLU A 284 7.11 9.38 -11.70
N VAL A 285 8.42 9.65 -11.71
CA VAL A 285 9.06 10.66 -12.57
C VAL A 285 10.13 10.09 -13.50
N ARG A 286 10.54 8.83 -13.29
CA ARG A 286 11.45 8.10 -14.17
C ARG A 286 11.30 6.59 -14.09
N GLU A 287 11.87 5.89 -15.06
CA GLU A 287 12.00 4.44 -15.03
C GLU A 287 12.92 3.98 -13.87
N TRP A 288 12.60 2.81 -13.30
CA TRP A 288 13.30 2.23 -12.14
C TRP A 288 14.79 1.89 -12.43
N ASN A 289 15.14 1.62 -13.68
CA ASN A 289 16.49 1.20 -14.08
C ASN A 289 17.45 2.39 -14.31
N ASN A 290 16.95 3.63 -14.22
CA ASN A 290 17.74 4.84 -14.42
C ASN A 290 18.19 5.41 -13.07
N PRO A 291 19.44 5.23 -12.63
CA PRO A 291 19.88 5.65 -11.29
C PRO A 291 20.18 7.16 -11.14
N ASP A 292 19.89 7.98 -12.16
CA ASP A 292 20.12 9.43 -12.13
C ASP A 292 19.07 10.16 -11.28
N THR A 293 19.51 10.70 -10.13
CA THR A 293 18.65 11.41 -9.18
C THR A 293 18.49 12.91 -9.46
N SER A 294 19.04 13.41 -10.57
CA SER A 294 19.00 14.86 -10.89
C SER A 294 17.60 15.43 -11.07
N ASN A 295 16.64 14.59 -11.47
CA ASN A 295 15.24 14.96 -11.72
C ASN A 295 14.25 14.24 -10.80
N ASP A 296 14.72 13.67 -9.69
CA ASP A 296 13.89 12.92 -8.75
C ASP A 296 13.12 13.87 -7.81
N TYR A 297 12.20 14.65 -8.38
CA TYR A 297 11.38 15.60 -7.65
C TYR A 297 9.99 15.80 -8.25
N LYS A 298 9.04 16.23 -7.42
CA LYS A 298 7.67 16.57 -7.82
C LYS A 298 7.20 17.83 -7.09
N GLN A 299 6.41 18.64 -7.77
CA GLN A 299 5.70 19.75 -7.12
C GLN A 299 4.41 19.21 -6.51
N VAL A 300 4.18 19.53 -5.24
CA VAL A 300 3.01 19.14 -4.46
C VAL A 300 2.24 20.41 -4.11
N ALA A 301 0.94 20.43 -4.43
CA ALA A 301 0.06 21.53 -4.06
C ALA A 301 -0.70 21.23 -2.77
N PHE A 302 -0.83 22.22 -1.90
CA PHE A 302 -1.71 22.20 -0.74
C PHE A 302 -3.05 22.83 -1.16
N THR A 303 -4.17 22.12 -1.01
CA THR A 303 -5.46 22.56 -1.58
C THR A 303 -6.67 22.19 -0.69
N PRO A 304 -7.05 23.06 0.26
CA PRO A 304 -6.74 24.49 0.27
C PRO A 304 -5.32 24.79 0.77
N SER A 305 -4.79 25.92 0.32
CA SER A 305 -3.56 26.48 0.84
C SER A 305 -3.64 26.66 2.35
N TYR A 306 -2.50 26.48 3.03
CA TYR A 306 -2.41 26.74 4.46
C TYR A 306 -2.44 28.24 4.77
N GLU A 307 -3.00 28.61 5.92
CA GLU A 307 -2.92 30.00 6.42
C GLU A 307 -1.49 30.40 6.82
N LYS A 308 -0.71 29.42 7.29
CA LYS A 308 0.71 29.57 7.67
C LYS A 308 1.52 28.53 6.93
N VAL A 309 2.74 28.88 6.52
CA VAL A 309 3.64 27.93 5.85
C VAL A 309 3.88 26.72 6.77
N PRO A 310 3.51 25.49 6.35
CA PRO A 310 3.69 24.30 7.17
C PRO A 310 5.16 23.91 7.24
N GLN A 311 5.52 23.23 8.32
CA GLN A 311 6.75 22.45 8.40
C GLN A 311 6.50 21.08 7.74
N ILE A 312 7.51 20.57 7.02
CA ILE A 312 7.44 19.29 6.29
C ILE A 312 8.46 18.32 6.87
N LEU A 313 7.98 17.30 7.58
CA LEU A 313 8.83 16.30 8.22
C LEU A 313 8.96 15.07 7.32
N MET A 314 10.14 14.87 6.73
CA MET A 314 10.39 13.82 5.74
C MET A 314 10.83 12.50 6.38
N GLY A 315 10.57 11.37 5.73
CA GLY A 315 11.08 10.05 6.09
C GLY A 315 11.22 9.11 4.90
N LEU A 316 12.28 8.30 4.88
CA LEU A 316 12.51 7.30 3.83
C LEU A 316 11.56 6.10 4.01
N THR A 317 11.00 5.60 2.90
CA THR A 317 10.08 4.44 2.88
C THR A 317 10.52 3.33 1.93
N TRP A 318 11.34 3.66 0.93
CA TRP A 318 11.78 2.70 -0.08
C TRP A 318 13.22 2.98 -0.49
N LEU A 319 14.04 1.93 -0.49
CA LEU A 319 15.45 1.91 -0.86
C LEU A 319 15.69 0.80 -1.91
N ASP A 320 16.30 1.15 -3.04
CA ASP A 320 16.97 0.23 -3.97
C ASP A 320 18.29 0.87 -4.43
N LEU A 321 19.40 0.46 -3.81
CA LEU A 321 20.72 1.04 -4.03
C LEU A 321 21.75 -0.01 -4.42
N ASP A 322 22.60 0.35 -5.38
CA ASP A 322 23.69 -0.49 -5.86
C ASP A 322 24.80 -0.67 -4.80
N HIS A 323 25.12 -1.92 -4.48
CA HIS A 323 26.17 -2.27 -3.53
C HIS A 323 27.59 -1.97 -4.01
N GLN A 324 27.80 -1.77 -5.32
CA GLN A 324 29.12 -1.50 -5.87
C GLN A 324 29.61 -0.08 -5.58
N HIS A 325 28.72 0.77 -5.05
CA HIS A 325 28.94 2.18 -4.78
C HIS A 325 28.63 2.51 -3.33
N ASN A 326 29.19 3.59 -2.80
CA ASN A 326 28.76 4.08 -1.48
C ASN A 326 27.27 4.41 -1.55
N LEU A 327 26.56 4.02 -0.49
CA LEU A 327 25.13 4.22 -0.42
C LEU A 327 24.87 5.64 0.06
N SER A 328 24.09 6.40 -0.70
CA SER A 328 23.63 7.73 -0.30
C SER A 328 22.23 7.97 -0.83
N ILE A 329 21.33 8.35 0.07
CA ILE A 329 19.95 8.74 -0.26
C ILE A 329 19.41 9.73 0.77
N LYS A 330 18.66 10.72 0.30
CA LYS A 330 18.04 11.76 1.12
C LYS A 330 16.65 12.11 0.60
N ALA A 331 15.66 12.04 1.48
CA ALA A 331 14.36 12.64 1.27
C ALA A 331 14.43 14.14 1.60
N GLY A 332 13.94 14.99 0.69
CA GLY A 332 14.02 16.44 0.83
C GLY A 332 12.71 17.14 0.48
N ALA A 333 12.42 18.21 1.20
CA ALA A 333 11.41 19.21 0.85
C ALA A 333 12.11 20.57 0.64
N SER A 334 11.68 21.30 -0.38
CA SER A 334 12.20 22.62 -0.76
C SER A 334 11.05 23.47 -1.31
N ASP A 335 11.30 24.76 -1.56
CA ASP A 335 10.29 25.68 -2.11
C ASP A 335 8.96 25.67 -1.30
N ILE A 336 9.05 25.49 0.02
CA ILE A 336 7.89 25.33 0.90
C ILE A 336 7.18 26.66 1.06
N SER A 337 5.90 26.67 0.72
CA SER A 337 4.98 27.81 0.83
C SER A 337 3.66 27.36 1.43
N ALA A 338 2.74 28.31 1.64
CA ALA A 338 1.37 27.99 2.03
C ALA A 338 0.61 27.21 0.93
N ASP A 339 1.01 27.34 -0.34
CA ASP A 339 0.31 26.75 -1.48
C ASP A 339 0.88 25.40 -1.92
N GLY A 340 2.05 25.01 -1.42
CA GLY A 340 2.72 23.78 -1.83
C GLY A 340 4.19 23.72 -1.48
N CYS A 341 4.82 22.62 -1.87
CA CYS A 341 6.27 22.41 -1.77
C CYS A 341 6.80 21.53 -2.90
N ARG A 342 8.11 21.53 -3.07
CA ARG A 342 8.82 20.57 -3.91
C ARG A 342 9.40 19.45 -3.06
N VAL A 343 8.93 18.22 -3.30
CA VAL A 343 9.48 17.00 -2.68
C VAL A 343 10.51 16.36 -3.59
N SER A 344 11.51 15.68 -3.03
CA SER A 344 12.61 15.08 -3.79
C SER A 344 13.26 13.89 -3.09
N ILE A 345 13.87 13.02 -3.89
CA ILE A 345 14.89 12.06 -3.48
C ILE A 345 16.20 12.48 -4.14
N THR A 346 17.27 12.59 -3.35
CA THR A 346 18.59 12.97 -3.85
C THR A 346 19.66 12.00 -3.33
N SER A 347 20.79 11.94 -4.02
CA SER A 347 21.93 11.09 -3.63
C SER A 347 23.26 11.82 -3.86
N ALA A 348 24.31 11.35 -3.19
CA ALA A 348 25.68 11.67 -3.60
C ALA A 348 25.95 11.17 -5.04
N ALA A 349 26.94 11.79 -5.71
CA ALA A 349 27.23 11.53 -7.12
C ALA A 349 27.79 10.12 -7.39
N ASP A 350 28.45 9.51 -6.41
CA ASP A 350 28.99 8.15 -6.48
C ASP A 350 27.90 7.09 -6.23
N SER A 351 26.86 7.41 -5.48
CA SER A 351 25.71 6.52 -5.22
C SER A 351 24.89 6.27 -6.49
N ARG A 352 24.22 5.11 -6.53
CA ARG A 352 23.28 4.72 -7.58
C ARG A 352 21.99 4.27 -6.93
N VAL A 353 20.92 5.05 -7.14
CA VAL A 353 19.59 4.82 -6.56
C VAL A 353 18.64 4.39 -7.67
N TYR A 354 18.38 3.09 -7.80
CA TYR A 354 17.41 2.57 -8.77
C TYR A 354 16.00 3.03 -8.41
N THR A 355 15.61 2.88 -7.14
CA THR A 355 14.34 3.37 -6.62
C THR A 355 14.54 3.97 -5.23
N GLY A 356 13.98 5.16 -5.04
CA GLY A 356 13.84 5.79 -3.72
C GLY A 356 12.39 6.19 -3.48
N GLY A 357 11.98 6.13 -2.22
CA GLY A 357 10.66 6.58 -1.80
C GLY A 357 10.69 7.26 -0.44
N CYS A 358 9.78 8.20 -0.25
CA CYS A 358 9.60 8.90 1.01
C CYS A 358 8.12 9.15 1.33
N ALA A 359 7.86 9.32 2.62
CA ALA A 359 6.63 9.91 3.13
C ALA A 359 6.96 11.23 3.83
N TRP A 360 5.99 12.12 3.95
CA TRP A 360 6.12 13.32 4.79
C TRP A 360 4.87 13.59 5.60
N LEU A 361 5.07 14.29 6.72
CA LEU A 361 4.02 14.88 7.53
C LEU A 361 4.04 16.40 7.37
N GLU A 362 2.89 16.96 7.04
CA GLU A 362 2.60 18.39 7.01
C GLU A 362 2.15 18.80 8.41
N SER A 363 2.81 19.80 9.00
CA SER A 363 2.50 20.26 10.36
C SER A 363 2.52 21.78 10.41
N VAL A 364 1.42 22.39 10.84
CA VAL A 364 1.43 23.76 11.37
C VAL A 364 1.39 23.69 12.90
N ASP A 365 2.14 24.57 13.58
CA ASP A 365 2.43 24.53 15.03
C ASP A 365 1.21 24.37 15.97
N GLU A 366 -0.01 24.57 15.48
CA GLU A 366 -1.26 24.53 16.26
C GLU A 366 -2.17 23.32 15.94
N GLU A 367 -1.93 22.57 14.86
CA GLU A 367 -2.91 21.61 14.33
C GLU A 367 -3.01 20.34 15.17
N TYR A 368 -1.89 19.97 15.82
CA TYR A 368 -1.77 18.74 16.60
C TYR A 368 -0.90 18.88 17.86
N ASP A 369 -0.50 20.07 18.34
CA ASP A 369 0.47 20.20 19.46
C ASP A 369 1.70 19.29 19.25
N LEU A 370 2.08 19.10 17.98
CA LEU A 370 3.23 18.31 17.57
C LEU A 370 4.43 19.25 17.62
N GLN A 371 5.49 18.77 18.26
CA GLN A 371 6.81 19.36 18.09
C GLN A 371 7.59 18.44 17.19
N ILE A 372 8.16 18.98 16.13
CA ILE A 372 8.93 18.23 15.15
C ILE A 372 10.30 18.84 14.97
N GLY A 373 11.23 18.05 14.44
CA GLY A 373 12.52 18.57 14.05
C GLY A 373 13.40 17.53 13.39
N GLU A 374 14.59 17.97 13.01
CA GLU A 374 15.56 17.16 12.30
C GLU A 374 16.94 17.30 12.94
N VAL A 375 17.73 16.23 12.88
CA VAL A 375 19.09 16.19 13.44
C VAL A 375 20.04 15.60 12.42
N ASP A 376 21.03 16.38 12.00
CA ASP A 376 22.19 15.90 11.26
C ASP A 376 23.17 15.21 12.21
N VAL A 377 23.56 13.96 11.90
CA VAL A 377 24.46 13.16 12.75
C VAL A 377 25.88 13.73 12.83
N THR A 378 26.30 14.58 11.89
CA THR A 378 27.58 15.34 12.00
C THR A 378 27.61 16.26 13.24
N SER A 379 26.44 16.65 13.75
CA SER A 379 26.32 17.38 15.01
C SER A 379 26.49 16.49 16.27
N MET A 380 26.57 15.17 16.10
CA MET A 380 26.72 14.17 17.16
C MET A 380 28.13 13.58 17.22
N ALA A 381 28.78 13.40 16.06
CA ALA A 381 30.12 12.82 15.95
C ALA A 381 30.82 13.27 14.66
N THR A 382 32.16 13.19 14.66
CA THR A 382 32.94 13.25 13.42
C THR A 382 32.71 11.98 12.60
N LEU A 383 32.47 12.12 11.31
CA LEU A 383 32.22 11.01 10.40
C LEU A 383 33.52 10.60 9.67
N PRO A 384 33.73 9.30 9.39
CA PRO A 384 32.81 8.21 9.67
C PRO A 384 32.74 7.81 11.16
N ALA A 385 31.56 7.35 11.60
CA ALA A 385 31.31 7.00 13.01
C ALA A 385 30.83 5.56 13.20
N GLN A 386 31.04 5.03 14.41
CA GLN A 386 30.63 3.70 14.88
C GLN A 386 30.12 3.74 16.32
N GLY A 387 29.39 2.70 16.72
CA GLY A 387 28.85 2.55 18.06
C GLY A 387 27.59 3.39 18.30
N SER A 388 27.29 3.64 19.58
CA SER A 388 26.06 4.33 19.99
C SER A 388 26.30 5.83 20.13
N LEU A 389 25.85 6.60 19.14
CA LEU A 389 25.91 8.06 19.15
C LEU A 389 24.69 8.61 19.88
N LYS A 390 24.88 9.63 20.73
CA LYS A 390 23.81 10.17 21.58
C LYS A 390 23.80 11.69 21.55
N LYS A 391 22.61 12.28 21.48
CA LYS A 391 22.42 13.73 21.55
C LYS A 391 21.14 14.06 22.30
N ASP A 392 21.24 14.95 23.28
CA ASP A 392 20.06 15.46 23.97
C ASP A 392 19.40 16.55 23.11
N ILE A 393 18.11 16.36 22.86
CA ILE A 393 17.26 17.26 22.07
C ILE A 393 16.32 17.97 23.03
N LYS A 394 16.23 19.29 22.90
CA LYS A 394 15.30 20.13 23.66
C LYS A 394 14.09 20.43 22.79
N PHE A 395 12.92 20.37 23.41
CA PHE A 395 11.68 20.86 22.82
C PHE A 395 11.68 22.39 22.83
N ASP A 396 11.04 22.99 21.82
CA ASP A 396 10.88 24.45 21.73
C ASP A 396 10.05 24.98 22.91
N SER A 397 9.04 24.20 23.30
CA SER A 397 8.26 24.44 24.51
C SER A 397 8.09 23.15 25.31
N PRO A 398 8.30 23.17 26.64
CA PRO A 398 8.01 22.00 27.45
C PRO A 398 6.53 21.62 27.43
N PHE A 399 6.21 20.33 27.36
CA PHE A 399 4.83 19.84 27.39
C PHE A 399 4.16 20.17 28.74
N ALA A 400 2.97 20.80 28.65
CA ALA A 400 2.29 21.42 29.78
C ALA A 400 1.98 20.46 30.94
N GLU A 401 1.68 19.19 30.65
CA GLU A 401 1.34 18.18 31.65
C GLU A 401 2.52 17.71 32.51
N LYS A 402 3.76 18.13 32.18
CA LYS A 402 5.00 17.66 32.82
C LYS A 402 5.19 16.14 32.81
N LYS A 403 4.42 15.42 32.00
CA LYS A 403 4.62 14.00 31.71
C LYS A 403 5.55 13.84 30.51
N PRO A 404 6.32 12.74 30.43
CA PRO A 404 7.04 12.39 29.20
C PRO A 404 6.08 12.32 28.00
N PRO A 405 6.39 13.00 26.88
CA PRO A 405 5.64 12.83 25.65
C PRO A 405 6.00 11.51 24.97
N THR A 406 5.19 11.11 23.99
CA THR A 406 5.59 10.12 23.00
C THR A 406 6.55 10.77 22.03
N VAL A 407 7.68 10.13 21.73
CA VAL A 407 8.67 10.62 20.75
C VAL A 407 8.97 9.52 19.75
N LEU A 408 8.82 9.85 18.47
CA LEU A 408 9.11 8.98 17.35
C LEU A 408 10.32 9.52 16.59
N VAL A 409 11.14 8.62 16.06
CA VAL A 409 12.32 8.97 15.24
C VAL A 409 12.45 8.03 14.04
N TRP A 410 12.97 8.54 12.93
CA TRP A 410 13.24 7.78 11.71
C TRP A 410 14.27 8.47 10.83
N PHE A 411 14.79 7.77 9.83
CA PHE A 411 15.76 8.31 8.89
C PHE A 411 15.11 9.18 7.82
N LYS A 412 15.62 10.39 7.67
CA LYS A 412 15.39 11.28 6.51
C LYS A 412 16.44 11.04 5.43
N SER A 413 17.69 10.82 5.84
CA SER A 413 18.79 10.51 4.94
C SER A 413 19.72 9.46 5.54
N LEU A 414 20.38 8.72 4.67
CA LEU A 414 21.34 7.67 5.00
C LEU A 414 22.50 7.71 4.02
N GLY A 415 23.71 7.65 4.57
CA GLY A 415 24.98 7.55 3.86
C GLY A 415 25.83 6.45 4.48
N LEU A 416 26.06 5.34 3.78
CA LEU A 416 26.82 4.20 4.28
C LEU A 416 27.94 3.84 3.30
N ASP A 417 29.09 3.46 3.84
CA ASP A 417 30.19 2.94 3.02
C ASP A 417 29.85 1.56 2.45
N LYS A 418 30.23 1.32 1.19
CA LYS A 418 29.98 0.05 0.51
C LYS A 418 30.79 -1.12 1.07
N ASP A 419 31.97 -0.85 1.62
CA ASP A 419 32.89 -1.87 2.10
C ASP A 419 32.62 -2.23 3.58
N GLY A 420 31.82 -1.41 4.28
CA GLY A 420 31.33 -1.64 5.63
C GLY A 420 30.10 -2.57 5.69
N ALA A 421 29.78 -3.04 6.89
CA ALA A 421 28.47 -3.66 7.14
C ALA A 421 27.36 -2.60 7.05
N TRP A 422 26.12 -3.01 6.80
CA TRP A 422 24.98 -2.10 6.81
C TRP A 422 24.05 -2.46 7.94
N ASN A 423 24.41 -2.03 9.15
CA ASN A 423 23.64 -2.23 10.37
C ASN A 423 23.53 -0.91 11.12
N ILE A 424 22.34 -0.32 11.13
CA ILE A 424 22.08 0.95 11.80
C ILE A 424 20.63 1.05 12.24
N LYS A 425 20.39 1.71 13.39
CA LYS A 425 19.05 2.03 13.87
C LYS A 425 19.00 3.33 14.66
N VAL A 426 17.83 3.95 14.71
CA VAL A 426 17.55 5.14 15.53
C VAL A 426 16.53 4.84 16.60
N SER A 427 16.67 5.49 17.76
CA SER A 427 15.68 5.44 18.84
C SER A 427 15.68 6.72 19.66
N ALA A 428 14.51 7.06 20.21
CA ALA A 428 14.39 8.07 21.26
C ALA A 428 14.46 7.38 22.62
N LYS A 429 15.31 7.89 23.52
CA LYS A 429 15.44 7.40 24.91
C LYS A 429 15.28 8.56 25.89
N ASN A 430 15.00 8.22 27.15
CA ASN A 430 14.94 9.18 28.26
C ASN A 430 14.04 10.40 27.97
N ALA A 431 12.91 10.19 27.28
CA ALA A 431 11.96 11.27 27.04
C ALA A 431 11.44 11.84 28.36
N HIS A 432 11.39 13.16 28.44
CA HIS A 432 10.82 13.92 29.53
C HIS A 432 10.10 15.13 28.97
N PHE A 433 9.34 15.86 29.79
CA PHE A 433 8.48 16.96 29.32
C PHE A 433 9.20 18.11 28.61
N GLY A 434 10.54 18.18 28.63
CA GLY A 434 11.31 19.26 28.00
C GLY A 434 12.29 18.78 26.93
N GLY A 435 12.35 17.47 26.65
CA GLY A 435 13.27 16.93 25.67
C GLY A 435 13.37 15.41 25.69
N PHE A 436 14.29 14.88 24.90
CA PHE A 436 14.62 13.46 24.85
C PHE A 436 16.07 13.28 24.41
N GLN A 437 16.60 12.07 24.54
CA GLN A 437 17.90 11.70 23.99
C GLN A 437 17.72 10.94 22.69
N LEU A 438 18.16 11.52 21.58
CA LEU A 438 18.29 10.82 20.31
C LEU A 438 19.48 9.86 20.40
N VAL A 439 19.27 8.61 19.98
CA VAL A 439 20.31 7.58 19.89
C VAL A 439 20.38 7.03 18.47
N VAL A 440 21.56 7.09 17.86
CA VAL A 440 21.89 6.43 16.60
C VAL A 440 22.85 5.28 16.92
N ASP A 441 22.35 4.05 16.87
CA ASP A 441 23.15 2.86 17.11
C ASP A 441 23.72 2.37 15.77
N VAL A 442 25.02 2.59 15.57
CA VAL A 442 25.78 2.13 14.40
C VAL A 442 26.43 0.79 14.74
N GLY A 443 25.99 -0.27 14.05
CA GLY A 443 26.44 -1.63 14.27
C GLY A 443 27.92 -1.85 13.99
N GLU A 444 28.45 -2.95 14.51
CA GLU A 444 29.86 -3.31 14.32
C GLU A 444 30.19 -3.46 12.83
N GLY A 445 31.32 -2.88 12.40
CA GLY A 445 31.75 -2.90 11.00
C GLY A 445 30.97 -1.96 10.08
N THR A 446 29.88 -1.35 10.53
CA THR A 446 29.19 -0.30 9.77
C THR A 446 30.05 0.96 9.73
N ILE A 447 30.12 1.62 8.57
CA ILE A 447 30.84 2.88 8.41
C ILE A 447 29.81 3.92 7.98
N LEU A 448 29.34 4.71 8.94
CA LEU A 448 28.34 5.75 8.72
C LEU A 448 29.00 7.00 8.13
N GLN A 449 28.66 7.35 6.89
CA GLN A 449 29.19 8.50 6.16
C GLN A 449 28.32 9.76 6.28
N ALA A 450 27.00 9.59 6.39
CA ALA A 450 26.04 10.67 6.62
C ALA A 450 24.72 10.10 7.16
N ALA A 451 23.98 10.88 7.96
CA ALA A 451 22.59 10.59 8.27
C ALA A 451 21.90 11.84 8.81
N GLU A 452 20.62 11.99 8.48
CA GLU A 452 19.71 12.94 9.10
C GLU A 452 18.53 12.16 9.69
N VAL A 453 18.15 12.51 10.91
CA VAL A 453 17.08 11.86 11.65
C VAL A 453 15.96 12.86 11.87
N SER A 454 14.77 12.52 11.42
CA SER A 454 13.53 13.24 11.72
C SER A 454 12.96 12.76 13.05
N TRP A 455 12.37 13.67 13.81
CA TRP A 455 11.67 13.35 15.03
C TRP A 455 10.34 14.11 15.15
N VAL A 456 9.38 13.48 15.81
CA VAL A 456 8.09 14.08 16.19
C VAL A 456 7.78 13.70 17.63
N ALA A 457 7.27 14.68 18.39
CA ALA A 457 6.88 14.52 19.78
C ALA A 457 5.46 15.08 20.00
N PHE A 458 4.67 14.38 20.80
CA PHE A 458 3.32 14.80 21.18
C PHE A 458 2.97 14.28 22.57
N ALA A 459 1.99 14.93 23.21
CA ALA A 459 1.49 14.52 24.52
C ALA A 459 1.13 13.03 24.57
N ALA A 460 1.47 12.36 25.67
CA ALA A 460 1.10 10.96 25.88
C ALA A 460 -0.42 10.82 26.12
N ASN A 461 -1.01 9.71 25.67
CA ASN A 461 -2.44 9.35 25.83
C ASN A 461 -3.44 10.22 25.04
N ARG A 462 -3.04 10.70 23.87
CA ARG A 462 -3.99 11.28 22.91
C ARG A 462 -5.02 10.26 22.45
N ASP A 463 -6.23 10.74 22.20
CA ASP A 463 -7.37 9.97 21.69
C ASP A 463 -7.59 10.16 20.18
N ASP A 464 -6.68 10.87 19.49
CA ASP A 464 -6.72 11.14 18.05
C ASP A 464 -5.43 10.72 17.32
N VAL A 465 -4.48 10.09 18.03
CA VAL A 465 -3.19 9.63 17.51
C VAL A 465 -2.83 8.28 18.11
N ALA A 466 -2.36 7.36 17.28
CA ALA A 466 -1.67 6.14 17.69
C ALA A 466 -0.29 6.09 17.03
N SER A 467 0.69 5.47 17.67
CA SER A 467 2.04 5.38 17.10
C SER A 467 2.84 4.24 17.69
N GLY A 468 3.94 3.92 17.05
CA GLY A 468 4.88 2.96 17.59
C GLY A 468 6.06 2.70 16.66
N MET A 469 6.82 1.68 17.05
CA MET A 469 7.93 1.14 16.26
C MET A 469 7.81 -0.37 16.26
N VAL A 470 7.94 -0.97 15.08
CA VAL A 470 7.97 -2.41 14.86
C VAL A 470 9.28 -2.81 14.20
N SER A 471 9.68 -4.07 14.33
CA SER A 471 10.90 -4.60 13.72
C SER A 471 10.72 -6.05 13.37
N THR A 472 11.44 -6.51 12.35
CA THR A 472 11.46 -7.93 11.99
C THR A 472 12.09 -8.77 13.12
N PRO A 473 11.74 -10.06 13.24
CA PRO A 473 12.35 -10.96 14.21
C PRO A 473 13.88 -10.99 14.07
N GLY A 474 14.62 -11.03 15.18
CA GLY A 474 16.07 -11.21 15.15
C GLY A 474 16.91 -9.95 14.88
N PHE A 475 16.28 -8.80 14.61
CA PHE A 475 16.98 -7.52 14.35
C PHE A 475 17.97 -7.08 15.46
N SER A 476 17.92 -7.70 16.64
CA SER A 476 18.71 -7.30 17.81
C SER A 476 19.51 -8.43 18.48
N LYS A 477 19.56 -9.65 17.93
CA LYS A 477 20.29 -10.77 18.57
C LYS A 477 21.05 -11.65 17.57
N ALA A 478 22.35 -11.78 17.80
CA ALA A 478 23.19 -12.76 17.11
C ALA A 478 22.93 -14.19 17.64
N PRO A 479 23.11 -15.24 16.81
CA PRO A 479 23.51 -15.20 15.40
C PRO A 479 22.39 -14.67 14.51
N TYR A 480 22.74 -13.82 13.54
CA TYR A 480 21.80 -13.27 12.58
C TYR A 480 21.41 -14.35 11.56
N VAL A 481 20.12 -14.48 11.31
CA VAL A 481 19.57 -15.42 10.33
C VAL A 481 18.97 -14.59 9.20
N GLN A 482 19.27 -14.96 7.96
CA GLN A 482 18.65 -14.34 6.79
C GLN A 482 17.13 -14.50 6.88
N LEU A 483 16.43 -13.38 6.72
CA LEU A 483 14.99 -13.33 6.66
C LEU A 483 14.50 -13.66 5.24
N PRO A 484 13.28 -14.20 5.11
CA PRO A 484 12.62 -14.31 3.81
C PRO A 484 12.44 -12.92 3.18
N ASN A 485 12.09 -12.90 1.89
CA ASN A 485 11.89 -11.65 1.17
C ASN A 485 10.57 -10.95 1.56
N GLU A 486 9.57 -11.73 1.94
CA GLU A 486 8.28 -11.27 2.48
C GLU A 486 8.33 -11.23 4.01
N ASN A 487 8.16 -10.05 4.61
CA ASN A 487 8.10 -9.91 6.06
C ASN A 487 6.98 -8.99 6.46
N ALA A 488 6.06 -9.50 7.27
CA ALA A 488 4.97 -8.70 7.77
C ALA A 488 4.59 -9.05 9.20
N GLY A 489 3.77 -8.21 9.81
CA GLY A 489 3.19 -8.44 11.12
C GLY A 489 2.04 -7.48 11.36
N LYS A 490 1.36 -7.62 12.50
CA LYS A 490 0.23 -6.77 12.84
C LYS A 490 0.61 -5.73 13.90
N VAL A 491 0.06 -4.53 13.74
CA VAL A 491 -0.07 -3.53 14.80
C VAL A 491 -1.55 -3.45 15.15
N ASP A 492 -1.86 -3.47 16.44
CA ASP A 492 -3.18 -3.11 16.97
C ASP A 492 -3.11 -1.71 17.59
N PHE A 493 -4.08 -0.86 17.26
CA PHE A 493 -4.32 0.41 17.91
C PHE A 493 -5.02 0.19 19.26
N THR A 494 -4.87 1.15 20.17
CA THR A 494 -5.67 1.16 21.40
C THR A 494 -7.15 1.28 21.03
N GLU A 495 -7.98 0.41 21.60
CA GLU A 495 -9.43 0.37 21.33
C GLU A 495 -10.07 1.74 21.58
N GLY A 496 -10.88 2.19 20.62
CA GLY A 496 -11.65 3.43 20.72
C GLY A 496 -10.88 4.72 20.39
N VAL A 497 -9.58 4.66 20.06
CA VAL A 497 -8.83 5.84 19.58
C VAL A 497 -9.40 6.35 18.26
N PHE A 498 -9.72 5.45 17.33
CA PHE A 498 -10.25 5.85 16.02
C PHE A 498 -11.69 5.41 15.84
N SER A 499 -12.51 6.32 15.32
CA SER A 499 -13.89 6.05 14.87
C SER A 499 -14.01 5.90 13.35
N GLU A 500 -12.93 6.25 12.64
CA GLU A 500 -12.76 6.20 11.19
C GLU A 500 -11.31 5.79 10.89
N ILE A 501 -11.05 5.20 9.73
CA ILE A 501 -9.71 4.68 9.41
C ILE A 501 -8.71 5.84 9.37
N PRO A 502 -7.63 5.81 10.18
CA PRO A 502 -6.70 6.92 10.29
C PRO A 502 -5.84 7.09 9.03
N GLN A 503 -5.27 8.29 8.88
CA GLN A 503 -4.13 8.49 7.98
C GLN A 503 -2.89 7.87 8.64
N THR A 504 -2.03 7.22 7.86
CA THR A 504 -0.81 6.58 8.39
C THR A 504 0.44 7.07 7.67
N LEU A 505 1.47 7.34 8.46
CA LEU A 505 2.84 7.56 8.01
C LEU A 505 3.69 6.41 8.50
N VAL A 506 4.54 5.88 7.62
CA VAL A 506 5.59 4.92 7.96
C VAL A 506 6.93 5.45 7.49
N ALA A 507 8.00 5.14 8.22
CA ALA A 507 9.36 5.51 7.83
C ALA A 507 10.38 4.52 8.40
N ILE A 508 11.48 4.35 7.68
CA ILE A 508 12.57 3.45 8.05
C ILE A 508 13.28 4.00 9.29
N SER A 509 13.34 3.19 10.34
CA SER A 509 14.04 3.53 11.59
C SER A 509 15.22 2.59 11.90
N GLY A 510 15.41 1.55 11.10
CA GLY A 510 16.55 0.66 11.21
C GLY A 510 16.65 -0.31 10.05
N LEU A 511 17.88 -0.74 9.76
CA LEU A 511 18.19 -1.74 8.74
C LEU A 511 19.43 -2.54 9.12
N HIS A 512 19.44 -3.81 8.74
CA HIS A 512 20.55 -4.73 8.89
C HIS A 512 20.62 -5.66 7.69
N PHE A 513 21.59 -5.42 6.81
CA PHE A 513 21.75 -6.10 5.52
C PHE A 513 23.19 -6.57 5.33
N GLU A 514 23.36 -7.66 4.59
CA GLU A 514 24.68 -8.06 4.12
C GLU A 514 25.17 -7.10 3.04
N LYS A 515 26.47 -6.78 3.08
CA LYS A 515 27.13 -6.08 1.98
C LYS A 515 27.39 -7.03 0.80
N GLY A 516 27.54 -6.50 -0.40
CA GLY A 516 27.82 -7.30 -1.60
C GLY A 516 26.57 -7.70 -2.40
N HIS A 517 25.39 -7.34 -1.89
CA HIS A 517 24.11 -7.39 -2.59
C HIS A 517 23.47 -6.01 -2.51
N ASN A 518 22.68 -5.62 -3.51
CA ASN A 518 22.04 -4.31 -3.47
C ASN A 518 21.16 -4.18 -2.22
N LEU A 519 21.16 -2.99 -1.62
CA LEU A 519 20.31 -2.68 -0.48
C LEU A 519 18.90 -2.43 -1.00
N ARG A 520 18.00 -3.37 -0.71
CA ARG A 520 16.61 -3.33 -1.16
C ARG A 520 15.67 -3.50 0.01
N LEU A 521 14.88 -2.47 0.28
CA LEU A 521 13.90 -2.46 1.36
C LEU A 521 12.73 -1.58 0.96
N ARG A 522 11.51 -2.11 1.09
CA ARG A 522 10.27 -1.36 0.92
C ARG A 522 9.38 -1.51 2.13
N LEU A 523 8.90 -0.39 2.65
CA LEU A 523 7.86 -0.35 3.66
C LEU A 523 6.49 -0.21 3.01
N SER A 524 5.53 -1.05 3.41
CA SER A 524 4.13 -0.91 3.03
C SER A 524 3.17 -1.36 4.13
N GLN A 525 1.88 -1.13 3.91
CA GLN A 525 0.80 -1.47 4.82
C GLN A 525 -0.36 -2.10 4.04
N SER A 526 -1.07 -3.01 4.69
CA SER A 526 -2.33 -3.59 4.21
C SER A 526 -3.31 -3.77 5.36
N SER A 527 -4.58 -4.07 5.04
CA SER A 527 -5.62 -4.37 6.04
C SER A 527 -5.73 -3.29 7.13
N LEU A 528 -5.61 -2.02 6.73
CA LEU A 528 -5.72 -0.89 7.64
C LEU A 528 -7.20 -0.70 8.03
N SER A 529 -7.45 -0.62 9.34
CA SER A 529 -8.76 -0.46 9.96
C SER A 529 -8.70 0.56 11.09
N VAL A 530 -9.83 0.79 11.75
CA VAL A 530 -9.89 1.60 12.98
C VAL A 530 -9.14 0.97 14.16
N ASN A 531 -8.80 -0.32 14.06
CA ASN A 531 -8.18 -1.10 15.13
C ASN A 531 -6.72 -1.43 14.87
N GLY A 532 -6.17 -1.15 13.69
CA GLY A 532 -4.78 -1.48 13.38
C GLY A 532 -4.49 -1.63 11.90
N PHE A 533 -3.34 -2.23 11.59
CA PHE A 533 -2.95 -2.57 10.23
C PHE A 533 -1.91 -3.69 10.22
N VAL A 534 -1.70 -4.27 9.05
CA VAL A 534 -0.58 -5.16 8.77
C VAL A 534 0.55 -4.35 8.16
N TRP A 535 1.71 -4.36 8.79
CA TRP A 535 2.93 -3.77 8.25
C TRP A 535 3.69 -4.79 7.40
N HIS A 536 4.42 -4.29 6.40
CA HIS A 536 5.31 -5.07 5.54
C HIS A 536 6.68 -4.39 5.45
N MET A 537 7.74 -5.20 5.47
CA MET A 537 9.15 -4.80 5.32
C MET A 537 9.83 -5.76 4.36
N ASP A 538 9.55 -5.57 3.07
CA ASP A 538 9.92 -6.55 2.06
C ASP A 538 11.26 -6.19 1.40
N ASN A 539 12.00 -7.22 1.01
CA ASN A 539 13.18 -7.13 0.16
C ASN A 539 12.97 -7.99 -1.11
N TRP A 540 13.90 -7.94 -2.07
CA TRP A 540 13.77 -8.72 -3.30
C TRP A 540 15.12 -9.10 -3.92
N LEU A 541 15.05 -9.96 -4.94
CA LEU A 541 16.18 -10.50 -5.69
C LEU A 541 17.18 -11.20 -4.77
N ASP A 542 18.46 -10.89 -4.96
CA ASP A 542 19.59 -11.45 -4.25
C ASP A 542 19.86 -10.77 -2.89
N THR A 543 19.00 -9.85 -2.46
CA THR A 543 19.21 -9.11 -1.21
C THR A 543 19.19 -10.04 0.01
N VAL A 544 20.23 -9.95 0.84
CA VAL A 544 20.33 -10.67 2.11
C VAL A 544 20.00 -9.72 3.26
N MET A 545 18.78 -9.82 3.77
CA MET A 545 18.30 -9.04 4.91
C MET A 545 18.39 -9.85 6.21
N PHE A 546 19.00 -9.27 7.24
CA PHE A 546 18.99 -9.80 8.61
C PHE A 546 17.94 -9.11 9.49
N GLY A 547 17.53 -7.89 9.13
CA GLY A 547 16.33 -7.28 9.66
C GLY A 547 16.13 -5.81 9.31
N ALA A 548 14.95 -5.31 9.65
CA ALA A 548 14.54 -3.93 9.43
C ALA A 548 13.63 -3.45 10.58
N SER A 549 13.56 -2.13 10.74
CA SER A 549 12.66 -1.46 11.67
C SER A 549 11.89 -0.35 10.96
N MET A 550 10.63 -0.20 11.36
CA MET A 550 9.72 0.82 10.88
C MET A 550 9.13 1.56 12.08
N THR A 551 9.20 2.88 12.02
CA THR A 551 8.42 3.76 12.89
C THR A 551 7.14 4.13 12.15
N TRP A 552 6.01 4.15 12.86
CA TRP A 552 4.70 4.47 12.31
C TRP A 552 3.94 5.46 13.17
N LEU A 553 3.15 6.29 12.51
CA LEU A 553 2.26 7.29 13.10
C LEU A 553 0.90 7.18 12.41
N ALA A 554 -0.15 6.97 13.19
CA ALA A 554 -1.53 6.98 12.74
C ALA A 554 -2.25 8.17 13.37
N MET A 555 -2.93 8.97 12.57
CA MET A 555 -3.61 10.18 13.03
C MET A 555 -5.03 10.20 12.49
N LYS A 556 -5.94 10.77 13.27
CA LYS A 556 -7.29 11.00 12.80
C LYS A 556 -7.23 11.87 11.54
N PRO A 557 -8.03 11.57 10.50
CA PRO A 557 -8.11 12.43 9.34
C PRO A 557 -8.35 13.89 9.71
N GLY A 558 -7.61 14.80 9.07
CA GLY A 558 -7.69 16.24 9.33
C GLY A 558 -9.10 16.78 9.13
N ALA A 559 -9.89 16.86 10.20
CA ALA A 559 -11.28 17.31 10.19
C ALA A 559 -11.44 18.84 10.04
N LYS A 560 -10.36 19.58 9.73
CA LYS A 560 -10.31 21.06 9.89
C LYS A 560 -9.96 21.84 8.62
N ARG A 561 -9.64 21.17 7.51
CA ARG A 561 -9.55 21.78 6.17
C ARG A 561 -10.69 21.28 5.26
N PRO A 562 -11.98 21.60 5.55
CA PRO A 562 -13.04 21.28 4.61
C PRO A 562 -12.76 22.01 3.29
N TRP A 563 -13.07 21.37 2.16
CA TRP A 563 -13.10 22.06 0.87
C TRP A 563 -13.96 23.32 1.00
N ALA A 564 -13.49 24.45 0.49
CA ALA A 564 -14.37 25.60 0.32
C ALA A 564 -15.55 25.15 -0.56
N GLU A 565 -16.77 25.28 -0.03
CA GLU A 565 -18.01 24.93 -0.74
C GLU A 565 -18.18 25.66 -2.07
#